data_AF-A0AAV7EHF9-F1
#
_entry.id   AF-A0AAV7EHF9-F1
#
_cell.length_a   1.000
_cell.length_b   1.000
_cell.length_c   1.000
_cell.angle_alpha   90.00
_cell.angle_beta   90.00
_cell.angle_gamma   90.00
#
_symmetry.space_group_name_H-M   'P 1'
#
loop_
_entity.id
_entity.type
_entity.pdbx_description
1 polymer ?
#
loop_
_entity_poly.entity_id
_entity_poly.type
_entity_poly.pdbx_seq_one_letter_code
_entity_poly.pdbx_strand_id
1 'polypeptide(L)'
;MKRSNVMRRDASISSCTSPRVVLSHSCFTRYDEDIWTEIAKYLDGKCLVKLGMTNRWFHELMKDESIWKYACLRDLQVPEPRKVGFKWSQLYASTFDGSHSYTFLLSEKHIDWIRIGAFVFDSREALLTEHITSPVKIPRGRSTKEMVEKHGACILKNIKPGVWIADLQLVRCPVCNLDTCEGTMQTLDTRHMELFLHEEYKSGTWNYEEIGSHKIHKRCKGATGGIFDTKFLECPSTSDLLNLKSWNGDSSDWQPKARITLHAVAVNTNLQENEGIQVKYHAMRNGPDGEVVSIRVSQQLI
;
A
#
# COMPACT_ATOMS: atom_id res chain seq x y z
N MET A 1 -17.01 15.68 86.18
CA MET A 1 -17.72 14.74 85.28
C MET A 1 -18.93 15.48 84.71
N LYS A 2 -19.19 15.65 83.42
CA LYS A 2 -18.71 15.07 82.16
C LYS A 2 -18.54 16.21 81.13
N ARG A 3 -17.58 16.05 80.22
CA ARG A 3 -17.34 16.86 79.02
C ARG A 3 -18.46 16.63 77.99
N SER A 4 -18.88 17.65 77.27
CA SER A 4 -19.49 17.51 75.94
C SER A 4 -18.75 18.42 74.97
N ASN A 5 -18.23 17.80 73.91
CA ASN A 5 -17.40 18.42 72.89
C ASN A 5 -18.22 19.30 71.96
N VAL A 6 -17.67 20.47 71.62
CA VAL A 6 -18.13 21.37 70.57
C VAL A 6 -17.80 20.74 69.21
N MET A 7 -18.83 20.38 68.43
CA MET A 7 -18.66 20.14 66.99
C MET A 7 -18.88 21.47 66.25
N ARG A 8 -17.80 22.01 65.68
CA ARG A 8 -17.86 23.08 64.66
C ARG A 8 -18.56 22.50 63.44
N ARG A 9 -19.62 23.16 62.96
CA ARG A 9 -20.23 22.88 61.65
C ARG A 9 -19.26 23.37 60.57
N ASP A 10 -18.97 22.49 59.63
CA ASP A 10 -18.17 22.79 58.44
C ASP A 10 -18.81 23.92 57.63
N ALA A 11 -17.96 24.83 57.14
CA ALA A 11 -18.35 25.87 56.22
C ALA A 11 -18.86 25.25 54.92
N SER A 12 -20.07 25.62 54.51
CA SER A 12 -20.58 25.31 53.18
C SER A 12 -19.67 25.94 52.13
N ILE A 13 -19.14 25.12 51.23
CA ILE A 13 -18.37 25.55 50.07
C ILE A 13 -19.23 26.52 49.25
N SER A 14 -18.79 27.78 49.16
CA SER A 14 -19.38 28.80 48.32
C SER A 14 -19.32 28.36 46.85
N SER A 15 -20.46 28.40 46.18
CA SER A 15 -20.57 28.15 44.74
C SER A 15 -19.74 29.18 43.97
N CYS A 16 -18.61 28.74 43.42
CA CYS A 16 -17.86 29.50 42.44
C CYS A 16 -18.79 29.78 41.25
N THR A 17 -19.13 31.05 41.04
CA THR A 17 -19.83 31.48 39.83
C THR A 17 -18.82 31.44 38.70
N SER A 18 -18.87 30.40 37.86
CA SER A 18 -18.12 30.39 36.60
C SER A 18 -18.45 31.66 35.81
N PRO A 19 -17.48 32.28 35.12
CA PRO A 19 -17.77 33.41 34.25
C PRO A 19 -18.83 32.98 33.24
N ARG A 20 -19.99 33.64 33.25
CA ARG A 20 -20.99 33.49 32.19
C ARG A 20 -20.39 34.12 30.94
N VAL A 21 -19.73 33.31 30.12
CA VAL A 21 -19.46 33.67 28.73
C VAL A 21 -20.83 33.82 28.08
N VAL A 22 -21.21 35.07 27.84
CA VAL A 22 -22.29 35.38 26.92
C VAL A 22 -21.81 34.88 25.56
N LEU A 23 -22.30 33.73 25.12
CA LEU A 23 -22.17 33.27 23.75
C LEU A 23 -22.97 34.24 22.87
N SER A 24 -22.35 35.39 22.58
CA SER A 24 -22.55 36.01 21.27
C SER A 24 -22.32 34.91 20.24
N HIS A 25 -23.22 34.76 19.27
CA HIS A 25 -23.03 33.87 18.14
C HIS A 25 -21.76 34.25 17.39
N SER A 26 -20.60 33.83 17.91
CA SER A 26 -19.32 33.96 17.26
C SER A 26 -19.33 32.94 16.14
N CYS A 27 -19.76 33.42 14.97
CA CYS A 27 -19.46 32.79 13.71
C CYS A 27 -17.96 32.46 13.73
N PHE A 28 -17.61 31.18 13.57
CA PHE A 28 -16.22 30.73 13.41
C PHE A 28 -15.51 31.70 12.46
N THR A 29 -14.49 32.37 12.97
CA THR A 29 -13.88 33.47 12.24
C THR A 29 -12.95 32.90 11.17
N ARG A 30 -12.74 33.64 10.08
CA ARG A 30 -11.89 33.22 8.96
C ARG A 30 -10.43 32.96 9.34
N TYR A 31 -9.96 33.52 10.46
CA TYR A 31 -8.62 33.23 11.02
C TYR A 31 -8.55 31.84 11.68
N ASP A 32 -9.68 31.26 12.09
CA ASP A 32 -9.75 29.88 12.59
C ASP A 32 -9.65 28.85 11.44
N GLU A 33 -9.92 29.26 10.19
CA GLU A 33 -9.86 28.39 9.01
C GLU A 33 -8.47 27.79 8.83
N ASP A 34 -7.41 28.60 8.96
CA ASP A 34 -6.03 28.11 8.87
C ASP A 34 -5.70 27.11 10.00
N ILE A 35 -6.15 27.39 11.24
CA ILE A 35 -5.90 26.49 12.38
C ILE A 35 -6.64 25.16 12.19
N TRP A 36 -7.91 25.20 11.76
CA TRP A 36 -8.69 23.98 11.54
C TRP A 36 -8.21 23.18 10.34
N THR A 37 -7.71 23.84 9.28
CA THR A 37 -7.02 23.18 8.17
C THR A 37 -5.80 22.42 8.69
N GLU A 38 -4.96 23.05 9.52
CA GLU A 38 -3.81 22.38 10.13
C GLU A 38 -4.23 21.23 11.06
N ILE A 39 -5.24 21.41 11.92
CA ILE A 39 -5.76 20.33 12.78
C ILE A 39 -6.27 19.16 11.93
N ALA A 40 -7.03 19.45 10.87
CA ALA A 40 -7.62 18.44 10.00
C ALA A 40 -6.55 17.57 9.32
N LYS A 41 -5.41 18.14 8.93
CA LYS A 41 -4.27 17.39 8.37
C LYS A 41 -3.77 16.26 9.30
N TYR A 42 -4.03 16.33 10.60
CA TYR A 42 -3.62 15.29 11.58
C TYR A 42 -4.74 14.34 12.00
N LEU A 43 -5.94 14.49 11.44
CA LEU A 43 -7.04 13.54 11.66
C LEU A 43 -6.94 12.34 10.72
N ASP A 44 -7.41 11.17 11.17
CA ASP A 44 -7.61 10.02 10.29
C ASP A 44 -8.82 10.23 9.36
N GLY A 45 -8.93 9.43 8.31
CA GLY A 45 -10.01 9.54 7.33
C GLY A 45 -11.41 9.45 7.93
N LYS A 46 -11.62 8.63 8.98
CA LYS A 46 -12.94 8.50 9.63
C LYS A 46 -13.28 9.77 10.40
N CYS A 47 -12.30 10.37 11.08
CA CYS A 47 -12.44 11.63 11.79
C CYS A 47 -12.67 12.80 10.83
N LEU A 48 -11.99 12.85 9.68
CA LEU A 48 -12.20 13.86 8.63
C LEU A 48 -13.64 13.83 8.11
N VAL A 49 -14.15 12.65 7.77
CA VAL A 49 -15.55 12.49 7.31
C VAL A 49 -16.52 12.93 8.40
N LYS A 50 -16.33 12.47 9.64
CA LYS A 50 -17.18 12.88 10.78
C LYS A 50 -17.16 14.39 10.99
N LEU A 51 -15.99 15.03 10.89
CA LEU A 51 -15.85 16.47 11.04
C LEU A 51 -16.65 17.22 9.98
N GLY A 52 -16.52 16.83 8.71
CA GLY A 52 -17.28 17.41 7.60
C GLY A 52 -18.79 17.25 7.72
N MET A 53 -19.28 16.25 8.47
CA MET A 53 -20.70 16.03 8.73
C MET A 53 -21.28 16.86 9.89
N THR A 54 -20.43 17.57 10.65
CA THR A 54 -20.89 18.30 11.85
C THR A 54 -21.68 19.56 11.54
N ASN A 55 -21.25 20.36 10.55
CA ASN A 55 -21.94 21.57 10.10
C ASN A 55 -21.46 22.00 8.70
N ARG A 56 -22.15 22.98 8.11
CA ARG A 56 -21.84 23.49 6.76
C ARG A 56 -20.43 24.07 6.64
N TRP A 57 -19.90 24.70 7.69
CA TRP A 57 -18.57 25.30 7.64
C TRP A 57 -17.48 24.21 7.53
N PHE A 58 -17.53 23.18 8.39
CA PHE A 58 -16.61 22.04 8.27
C PHE A 58 -16.80 21.25 6.97
N HIS A 59 -18.03 21.16 6.46
CA HIS A 59 -18.27 20.56 5.15
C HIS A 59 -17.52 21.30 4.03
N GLU A 60 -17.52 22.64 4.04
CA GLU A 60 -16.74 23.44 3.09
C GLU A 60 -15.23 23.30 3.33
N LEU A 61 -14.77 23.27 4.58
CA LEU A 61 -13.37 23.03 4.94
C LEU A 61 -12.85 21.71 4.36
N MET A 62 -13.64 20.63 4.42
CA MET A 62 -13.27 19.32 3.86
C MET A 62 -13.14 19.31 2.33
N LYS A 63 -13.46 20.40 1.62
CA LYS A 63 -13.18 20.53 0.18
C LYS A 63 -11.75 20.99 -0.10
N ASP A 64 -10.99 21.39 0.92
CA ASP A 64 -9.59 21.75 0.77
C ASP A 64 -8.74 20.49 0.49
N GLU A 65 -8.21 20.42 -0.73
CA GLU A 65 -7.41 19.29 -1.21
C GLU A 65 -6.06 19.16 -0.48
N SER A 66 -5.57 20.21 0.18
CA SER A 66 -4.34 20.14 0.99
C SER A 66 -4.49 19.27 2.23
N ILE A 67 -5.70 19.23 2.81
CA ILE A 67 -6.04 18.35 3.95
C ILE A 67 -5.93 16.89 3.51
N TRP A 68 -6.60 16.55 2.42
CA TRP A 68 -6.60 15.18 1.88
C TRP A 68 -5.23 14.76 1.36
N LYS A 69 -4.50 15.69 0.73
CA LYS A 69 -3.11 15.46 0.31
C LYS A 69 -2.26 15.05 1.51
N TYR A 70 -2.27 15.85 2.57
CA TYR A 70 -1.44 15.59 3.73
C TYR A 70 -1.85 14.28 4.43
N ALA A 71 -3.16 14.07 4.63
CA ALA A 71 -3.67 12.83 5.21
C ALA A 71 -3.24 11.60 4.37
N CYS A 72 -3.34 11.69 3.04
CA CYS A 72 -2.96 10.61 2.13
C CYS A 72 -1.47 10.27 2.24
N LEU A 73 -0.60 11.27 2.12
CA LEU A 73 0.85 11.08 2.19
C LEU A 73 1.32 10.57 3.56
N ARG A 74 0.72 11.08 4.64
CA ARG A 74 0.99 10.64 6.02
C ARG A 74 0.58 9.18 6.21
N ASP A 75 -0.65 8.82 5.84
CA ASP A 75 -1.20 7.49 6.08
C ASP A 75 -0.50 6.43 5.21
N LEU A 76 -0.03 6.83 4.02
CA LEU A 76 0.79 5.98 3.15
C LEU A 76 2.28 6.01 3.48
N GLN A 77 2.74 6.94 4.31
CA GLN A 77 4.15 7.16 4.67
C GLN A 77 5.07 7.38 3.46
N VAL A 78 4.61 8.16 2.48
CA VAL A 78 5.32 8.48 1.24
C VAL A 78 5.49 9.99 1.06
N PRO A 79 6.55 10.46 0.38
CA PRO A 79 6.73 11.86 0.05
C PRO A 79 5.73 12.31 -1.01
N GLU A 80 5.61 13.63 -1.16
CA GLU A 80 4.79 14.22 -2.20
C GLU A 80 5.26 13.83 -3.61
N PRO A 81 4.38 13.26 -4.46
CA PRO A 81 4.70 13.01 -5.86
C PRO A 81 4.73 14.31 -6.65
N ARG A 82 5.51 14.34 -7.74
CA ARG A 82 5.65 15.55 -8.59
C ARG A 82 4.34 16.03 -9.20
N LYS A 83 3.45 15.12 -9.54
CA LYS A 83 2.17 15.42 -10.18
C LYS A 83 1.18 14.31 -9.86
N VAL A 84 -0.07 14.70 -9.63
CA VAL A 84 -1.23 13.81 -9.63
C VAL A 84 -2.26 14.30 -10.64
N GLY A 85 -2.98 13.36 -11.26
CA GLY A 85 -4.04 13.60 -12.25
C GLY A 85 -5.43 13.75 -11.66
N PHE A 86 -5.62 13.43 -10.37
CA PHE A 86 -6.92 13.42 -9.70
C PHE A 86 -6.89 14.23 -8.41
N LYS A 87 -8.09 14.51 -7.87
CA LYS A 87 -8.23 15.15 -6.56
C LYS A 87 -7.70 14.24 -5.45
N TRP A 88 -7.03 14.82 -4.47
CA TRP A 88 -6.52 14.10 -3.31
C TRP A 88 -7.62 13.49 -2.47
N SER A 89 -8.78 14.15 -2.37
CA SER A 89 -9.97 13.57 -1.73
C SER A 89 -10.39 12.25 -2.37
N GLN A 90 -10.38 12.18 -3.71
CA GLN A 90 -10.69 10.96 -4.46
C GLN A 90 -9.60 9.90 -4.30
N LEU A 91 -8.32 10.31 -4.39
CA LEU A 91 -7.17 9.41 -4.24
C LEU A 91 -7.14 8.79 -2.84
N TYR A 92 -7.39 9.57 -1.80
CA TYR A 92 -7.50 9.08 -0.43
C TYR A 92 -8.63 8.06 -0.35
N ALA A 93 -9.84 8.41 -0.80
CA ALA A 93 -10.98 7.51 -0.76
C ALA A 93 -10.68 6.17 -1.44
N SER A 94 -10.24 6.17 -2.70
CA SER A 94 -10.00 4.94 -3.47
C SER A 94 -8.83 4.09 -2.94
N THR A 95 -7.92 4.71 -2.19
CA THR A 95 -6.78 4.02 -1.58
C THR A 95 -7.17 3.24 -0.32
N PHE A 96 -8.21 3.70 0.39
CA PHE A 96 -8.59 3.17 1.70
C PHE A 96 -10.01 2.56 1.75
N ASP A 97 -10.81 2.68 0.68
CA ASP A 97 -12.19 2.14 0.61
C ASP A 97 -12.27 0.66 0.21
N GLY A 98 -11.16 0.04 -0.19
CA GLY A 98 -11.11 -1.34 -0.68
C GLY A 98 -11.18 -1.49 -2.20
N SER A 99 -11.31 -0.41 -2.98
CA SER A 99 -11.27 -0.42 -4.45
C SER A 99 -9.93 -0.93 -5.02
N HIS A 100 -8.88 -0.87 -4.21
CA HIS A 100 -7.58 -1.48 -4.49
C HIS A 100 -7.54 -3.00 -4.25
N SER A 101 -8.58 -3.64 -3.70
CA SER A 101 -8.50 -5.06 -3.37
C SER A 101 -8.44 -5.91 -4.64
N TYR A 102 -7.69 -7.02 -4.61
CA TYR A 102 -7.72 -8.05 -5.66
C TYR A 102 -9.14 -8.59 -5.89
N THR A 103 -9.95 -8.61 -4.82
CA THR A 103 -11.35 -9.05 -4.87
C THR A 103 -12.26 -8.15 -5.69
N PHE A 104 -11.84 -6.93 -6.05
CA PHE A 104 -12.67 -6.01 -6.81
C PHE A 104 -13.05 -6.55 -8.20
N LEU A 105 -12.17 -7.34 -8.84
CA LEU A 105 -12.47 -8.01 -10.12
C LEU A 105 -12.38 -9.55 -10.06
N LEU A 106 -11.75 -10.12 -9.01
CA LEU A 106 -11.39 -11.54 -8.97
C LEU A 106 -11.69 -12.18 -7.60
N SER A 107 -12.85 -11.87 -7.02
CA SER A 107 -13.28 -12.36 -5.71
C SER A 107 -13.31 -13.89 -5.58
N GLU A 108 -13.69 -14.59 -6.64
CA GLU A 108 -13.88 -16.05 -6.63
C GLU A 108 -12.58 -16.85 -6.39
N LYS A 109 -11.43 -16.27 -6.70
CA LYS A 109 -10.11 -16.92 -6.59
C LYS A 109 -9.32 -16.47 -5.37
N HIS A 110 -9.77 -15.44 -4.69
CA HIS A 110 -9.05 -14.85 -3.58
C HIS A 110 -9.22 -15.71 -2.31
N ILE A 111 -8.11 -15.96 -1.61
CA ILE A 111 -8.11 -16.66 -0.32
C ILE A 111 -7.89 -15.65 0.80
N ASP A 112 -6.77 -14.93 0.73
CA ASP A 112 -6.36 -13.98 1.77
C ASP A 112 -5.42 -12.92 1.18
N TRP A 113 -5.19 -11.84 1.91
CA TRP A 113 -4.31 -10.76 1.49
C TRP A 113 -3.66 -10.02 2.66
N ILE A 114 -2.54 -9.37 2.36
CA ILE A 114 -1.83 -8.49 3.29
C ILE A 114 -1.51 -7.18 2.57
N ARG A 115 -1.94 -6.05 3.14
CA ARG A 115 -1.41 -4.74 2.74
C ARG A 115 0.05 -4.66 3.16
N ILE A 116 0.96 -4.52 2.20
CA ILE A 116 2.38 -4.32 2.49
C ILE A 116 2.63 -2.84 2.83
N GLY A 117 2.09 -1.93 2.01
CA GLY A 117 2.25 -0.49 2.19
C GLY A 117 2.23 0.26 0.86
N ALA A 118 2.91 1.40 0.83
CA ALA A 118 3.15 2.16 -0.40
C ALA A 118 4.62 2.53 -0.58
N PHE A 119 5.01 2.73 -1.83
CA PHE A 119 6.34 3.15 -2.24
C PHE A 119 6.22 4.06 -3.47
N VAL A 120 7.34 4.62 -3.92
CA VAL A 120 7.41 5.61 -5.00
C VAL A 120 8.33 5.11 -6.11
N PHE A 121 7.87 5.28 -7.35
CA PHE A 121 8.74 5.26 -8.52
C PHE A 121 9.04 6.71 -8.93
N ASP A 122 10.33 7.07 -8.92
CA ASP A 122 10.83 8.32 -9.49
C ASP A 122 11.31 8.13 -10.92
N SER A 123 11.76 6.93 -11.27
CA SER A 123 12.18 6.57 -12.62
C SER A 123 11.04 5.93 -13.42
N ARG A 124 11.28 5.77 -14.73
CA ARG A 124 10.38 5.06 -15.64
C ARG A 124 10.77 3.60 -15.85
N GLU A 125 11.68 3.09 -15.03
CA GLU A 125 12.24 1.74 -15.16
C GLU A 125 12.23 1.01 -13.81
N ALA A 126 11.59 -0.17 -13.78
CA ALA A 126 11.54 -1.04 -12.63
C ALA A 126 12.35 -2.32 -12.87
N LEU A 127 13.10 -2.75 -11.86
CA LEU A 127 13.63 -4.11 -11.81
C LEU A 127 12.58 -5.02 -11.17
N LEU A 128 12.17 -6.05 -11.90
CA LEU A 128 11.34 -7.14 -11.39
C LEU A 128 12.20 -8.38 -11.26
N THR A 129 12.18 -9.06 -10.11
CA THR A 129 13.04 -10.23 -9.90
C THR A 129 12.50 -11.19 -8.85
N GLU A 130 12.79 -12.48 -9.04
CA GLU A 130 12.61 -13.52 -8.02
C GLU A 130 13.88 -13.75 -7.17
N HIS A 131 14.92 -12.93 -7.38
CA HIS A 131 16.20 -13.04 -6.71
C HIS A 131 16.48 -11.79 -5.88
N ILE A 132 16.33 -11.89 -4.56
CA ILE A 132 16.66 -10.83 -3.62
C ILE A 132 18.05 -11.10 -3.04
N THR A 133 19.06 -10.56 -3.73
CA THR A 133 20.46 -10.70 -3.32
C THR A 133 21.23 -9.40 -3.58
N SER A 134 22.15 -9.07 -2.69
CA SER A 134 23.14 -8.02 -2.90
C SER A 134 24.49 -8.62 -3.34
N PRO A 135 25.18 -8.05 -4.36
CA PRO A 135 24.77 -6.90 -5.17
C PRO A 135 23.67 -7.30 -6.18
N VAL A 136 22.84 -6.32 -6.56
CA VAL A 136 21.78 -6.51 -7.55
C VAL A 136 22.40 -6.80 -8.91
N LYS A 137 21.96 -7.88 -9.56
CA LYS A 137 22.36 -8.20 -10.93
C LYS A 137 21.30 -7.68 -11.90
N ILE A 138 21.61 -6.61 -12.61
CA ILE A 138 20.74 -6.09 -13.66
C ILE A 138 20.73 -7.08 -14.83
N PRO A 139 19.57 -7.67 -15.20
CA PRO A 139 19.48 -8.60 -16.30
C PRO A 139 19.76 -7.89 -17.62
N ARG A 140 20.46 -8.59 -18.53
CA ARG A 140 20.72 -8.12 -19.90
C ARG A 140 19.98 -9.03 -20.88
N GLY A 141 19.27 -8.46 -21.84
CA GLY A 141 18.57 -9.20 -22.89
C GLY A 141 17.97 -8.25 -23.92
N ARG A 142 17.55 -8.76 -25.08
CA ARG A 142 16.95 -7.95 -26.15
C ARG A 142 15.48 -7.63 -25.86
N SER A 143 14.79 -8.50 -25.12
CA SER A 143 13.39 -8.33 -24.72
C SER A 143 13.17 -8.67 -23.25
N THR A 144 12.08 -8.16 -22.67
CA THR A 144 11.64 -8.48 -21.30
C THR A 144 11.47 -9.99 -21.10
N LYS A 145 10.83 -10.65 -22.07
CA LYS A 145 10.60 -12.10 -22.05
C LYS A 145 11.90 -12.89 -21.99
N GLU A 146 12.87 -12.56 -22.85
CA GLU A 146 14.20 -13.19 -22.83
C GLU A 146 14.93 -12.96 -21.50
N MET A 147 14.84 -11.76 -20.94
CA MET A 147 15.45 -11.46 -19.64
C MET A 147 14.86 -12.35 -18.53
N VAL A 148 13.52 -12.47 -18.47
CA VAL A 148 12.82 -13.31 -17.50
C VAL A 148 13.20 -14.78 -17.68
N GLU A 149 13.09 -15.32 -18.89
CA GLU A 149 13.35 -16.73 -19.18
C GLU A 149 14.78 -17.16 -18.81
N LYS A 150 15.75 -16.25 -18.95
CA LYS A 150 17.17 -16.55 -18.71
C LYS A 150 17.62 -16.26 -17.27
N HIS A 151 17.03 -15.28 -16.60
CA HIS A 151 17.54 -14.77 -15.32
C HIS A 151 16.52 -14.73 -14.18
N GLY A 152 15.25 -15.10 -14.41
CA GLY A 152 14.20 -14.89 -13.42
C GLY A 152 14.02 -13.42 -13.04
N ALA A 153 14.40 -12.50 -13.94
CA ALA A 153 14.38 -11.07 -13.68
C ALA A 153 14.28 -10.27 -14.98
N CYS A 154 13.72 -9.06 -14.94
CA CYS A 154 13.71 -8.15 -16.08
C CYS A 154 13.68 -6.67 -15.67
N ILE A 155 14.08 -5.81 -16.61
CA ILE A 155 13.83 -4.38 -16.53
C ILE A 155 12.55 -4.07 -17.30
N LEU A 156 11.52 -3.63 -16.58
CA LEU A 156 10.27 -3.16 -17.15
C LEU A 156 10.33 -1.64 -17.34
N LYS A 157 10.09 -1.20 -18.57
CA LYS A 157 10.15 0.21 -18.97
C LYS A 157 8.77 0.84 -19.03
N ASN A 158 8.76 2.17 -19.12
CA ASN A 158 7.56 3.01 -19.22
C ASN A 158 6.68 2.91 -17.96
N ILE A 159 7.29 2.79 -16.78
CA ILE A 159 6.59 2.83 -15.51
C ILE A 159 6.03 4.24 -15.27
N LYS A 160 4.78 4.34 -14.83
CA LYS A 160 4.19 5.59 -14.38
C LYS A 160 4.87 6.04 -13.07
N PRO A 161 5.57 7.19 -13.05
CA PRO A 161 6.14 7.72 -11.82
C PRO A 161 5.04 8.18 -10.86
N GLY A 162 5.28 8.05 -9.56
CA GLY A 162 4.32 8.42 -8.53
C GLY A 162 4.22 7.40 -7.40
N VAL A 163 3.13 7.47 -6.65
CA VAL A 163 2.86 6.59 -5.50
C VAL A 163 2.22 5.29 -5.96
N TRP A 164 2.77 4.18 -5.49
CA TRP A 164 2.31 2.83 -5.77
C TRP A 164 1.95 2.12 -4.48
N ILE A 165 0.82 1.41 -4.48
CA ILE A 165 0.36 0.56 -3.40
C ILE A 165 0.83 -0.86 -3.66
N ALA A 166 1.35 -1.52 -2.64
CA ALA A 166 1.78 -2.90 -2.69
C ALA A 166 0.94 -3.79 -1.77
N ASP A 167 0.45 -4.90 -2.32
CA ASP A 167 -0.28 -5.93 -1.60
C ASP A 167 0.30 -7.30 -1.92
N LEU A 168 0.24 -8.19 -0.94
CA LEU A 168 0.48 -9.61 -1.14
C LEU A 168 -0.85 -10.33 -1.15
N GLN A 169 -1.12 -11.07 -2.22
CA GLN A 169 -2.37 -11.79 -2.43
C GLN A 169 -2.10 -13.29 -2.40
N LEU A 170 -2.94 -14.01 -1.70
CA LEU A 170 -2.99 -15.46 -1.68
C LEU A 170 -4.22 -15.90 -2.48
N VAL A 171 -4.00 -16.64 -3.56
CA VAL A 171 -5.07 -17.00 -4.49
C VAL A 171 -5.07 -18.48 -4.80
N ARG A 172 -6.24 -19.01 -5.13
CA ARG A 172 -6.44 -20.41 -5.51
C ARG A 172 -5.65 -20.74 -6.76
N CYS A 173 -5.20 -22.00 -6.83
CA CYS A 173 -4.55 -22.54 -8.02
C CYS A 173 -5.40 -22.29 -9.28
N PRO A 174 -4.86 -21.63 -10.32
CA PRO A 174 -5.61 -21.37 -11.55
C PRO A 174 -5.90 -22.63 -12.37
N VAL A 175 -5.24 -23.76 -12.08
CA VAL A 175 -5.37 -25.01 -12.85
C VAL A 175 -6.52 -25.88 -12.35
N CYS A 176 -6.61 -26.13 -11.04
CA CYS A 176 -7.60 -27.04 -10.44
C CYS A 176 -8.84 -26.28 -9.90
N ASN A 177 -8.71 -25.03 -9.44
CA ASN A 177 -9.76 -24.26 -8.75
C ASN A 177 -10.51 -25.03 -7.62
N LEU A 178 -9.90 -26.07 -7.05
CA LEU A 178 -10.47 -26.88 -5.97
C LEU A 178 -10.03 -26.33 -4.61
N ASP A 179 -10.94 -26.35 -3.63
CA ASP A 179 -10.67 -25.94 -2.23
C ASP A 179 -9.61 -26.84 -1.56
N THR A 180 -9.40 -28.04 -2.08
CA THR A 180 -8.48 -29.06 -1.56
C THR A 180 -7.12 -29.07 -2.25
N CYS A 181 -6.90 -28.19 -3.23
CA CYS A 181 -5.67 -28.15 -4.01
C CYS A 181 -4.59 -27.40 -3.21
N GLU A 182 -3.51 -28.08 -2.85
CA GLU A 182 -2.36 -27.46 -2.14
C GLU A 182 -1.69 -26.34 -2.94
N GLY A 183 -1.93 -26.25 -4.26
CA GLY A 183 -1.34 -25.29 -5.19
C GLY A 183 -1.80 -23.85 -5.00
N THR A 184 -1.70 -23.32 -3.78
CA THR A 184 -1.94 -21.92 -3.51
C THR A 184 -0.89 -21.07 -4.24
N MET A 185 -1.33 -20.04 -4.95
CA MET A 185 -0.45 -19.13 -5.67
C MET A 185 -0.29 -17.85 -4.85
N GLN A 186 0.96 -17.43 -4.67
CA GLN A 186 1.28 -16.14 -4.07
C GLN A 186 1.44 -15.10 -5.18
N THR A 187 0.90 -13.91 -4.96
CA THR A 187 0.97 -12.83 -5.94
C THR A 187 1.34 -11.51 -5.26
N LEU A 188 2.51 -10.97 -5.59
CA LEU A 188 2.88 -9.59 -5.26
C LEU A 188 2.26 -8.67 -6.30
N ASP A 189 1.28 -7.89 -5.88
CA ASP A 189 0.59 -6.89 -6.70
C ASP A 189 1.03 -5.49 -6.29
N THR A 190 1.48 -4.70 -7.27
CA THR A 190 1.77 -3.28 -7.09
C THR A 190 1.01 -2.45 -8.10
N ARG A 191 0.35 -1.39 -7.63
CA ARG A 191 -0.60 -0.60 -8.43
C ARG A 191 -0.40 0.88 -8.18
N HIS A 192 -0.34 1.67 -9.25
CA HIS A 192 -0.29 3.12 -9.14
C HIS A 192 -1.57 3.63 -8.47
N MET A 193 -1.46 4.56 -7.51
CA MET A 193 -2.60 5.01 -6.70
C MET A 193 -3.77 5.57 -7.52
N GLU A 194 -3.47 6.21 -8.66
CA GLU A 194 -4.49 6.76 -9.56
C GLU A 194 -5.28 5.68 -10.33
N LEU A 195 -4.77 4.44 -10.42
CA LEU A 195 -5.39 3.36 -11.18
C LEU A 195 -6.87 3.16 -10.81
N PHE A 196 -7.17 3.24 -9.52
CA PHE A 196 -8.51 2.96 -8.97
C PHE A 196 -9.56 4.00 -9.36
N LEU A 197 -9.15 5.15 -9.89
CA LEU A 197 -10.06 6.20 -10.34
C LEU A 197 -10.38 6.13 -11.83
N HIS A 198 -9.65 5.31 -12.60
CA HIS A 198 -9.92 5.11 -14.03
C HIS A 198 -11.14 4.21 -14.24
N GLU A 199 -12.07 4.66 -15.08
CA GLU A 199 -13.29 3.91 -15.39
C GLU A 199 -12.98 2.62 -16.13
N GLU A 200 -11.95 2.60 -16.97
CA GLU A 200 -11.51 1.41 -17.70
C GLU A 200 -10.96 0.32 -16.79
N TYR A 201 -10.39 0.71 -15.65
CA TYR A 201 -10.02 -0.24 -14.59
C TYR A 201 -11.27 -0.75 -13.87
N LYS A 202 -12.18 0.17 -13.49
CA LYS A 202 -13.42 -0.18 -12.77
C LYS A 202 -14.33 -1.09 -13.58
N SER A 203 -14.38 -0.91 -14.90
CA SER A 203 -15.17 -1.71 -15.83
C SER A 203 -14.52 -3.05 -16.19
N GLY A 204 -13.27 -3.30 -15.77
CA GLY A 204 -12.49 -4.48 -16.14
C GLY A 204 -12.02 -4.48 -17.60
N THR A 205 -12.04 -3.33 -18.28
CA THR A 205 -11.56 -3.20 -19.67
C THR A 205 -10.04 -3.29 -19.76
N TRP A 206 -9.32 -2.76 -18.76
CA TRP A 206 -7.87 -2.93 -18.68
C TRP A 206 -7.51 -4.32 -18.16
N ASN A 207 -6.60 -4.97 -18.89
CA ASN A 207 -6.19 -6.34 -18.63
C ASN A 207 -4.68 -6.43 -18.38
N TYR A 208 -4.29 -7.45 -17.62
CA TYR A 208 -2.89 -7.80 -17.44
C TYR A 208 -2.35 -8.54 -18.68
N GLU A 209 -1.17 -8.14 -19.14
CA GLU A 209 -0.37 -8.85 -20.14
C GLU A 209 0.75 -9.64 -19.45
N GLU A 210 0.96 -10.91 -19.83
CA GLU A 210 2.14 -11.68 -19.39
C GLU A 210 3.38 -11.14 -20.13
N ILE A 211 4.32 -10.57 -19.38
CA ILE A 211 5.56 -10.01 -19.92
C ILE A 211 6.71 -11.03 -19.93
N GLY A 212 6.56 -12.13 -19.19
CA GLY A 212 7.48 -13.26 -19.19
C GLY A 212 7.19 -14.25 -18.07
N SER A 213 7.75 -15.45 -18.20
CA SER A 213 7.68 -16.48 -17.17
C SER A 213 8.99 -17.26 -17.07
N HIS A 214 9.29 -17.74 -15.86
CA HIS A 214 10.48 -18.51 -15.55
C HIS A 214 10.10 -19.73 -14.72
N LYS A 215 10.60 -20.90 -15.12
CA LYS A 215 10.31 -22.18 -14.43
C LYS A 215 11.58 -22.68 -13.76
N ILE A 216 11.48 -22.92 -12.46
CA ILE A 216 12.55 -23.47 -11.66
C ILE A 216 12.22 -24.95 -11.39
N HIS A 217 12.81 -25.86 -12.17
CA HIS A 217 12.59 -27.31 -12.06
C HIS A 217 13.44 -27.97 -10.95
N LYS A 218 13.48 -27.35 -9.77
CA LYS A 218 14.17 -27.89 -8.60
C LYS A 218 13.53 -27.37 -7.32
N ARG A 219 13.71 -28.14 -6.25
CA ARG A 219 13.28 -27.75 -4.91
C ARG A 219 13.75 -26.34 -4.56
N CYS A 220 12.79 -25.51 -4.18
CA CYS A 220 13.02 -24.14 -3.74
C CYS A 220 12.77 -24.00 -2.24
N LYS A 221 13.62 -23.22 -1.56
CA LYS A 221 13.46 -22.96 -0.12
C LYS A 221 12.42 -21.87 0.16
N GLY A 222 12.15 -21.01 -0.83
CA GLY A 222 11.23 -19.91 -0.69
C GLY A 222 10.70 -19.45 -2.05
N ALA A 223 9.49 -18.89 -2.02
CA ALA A 223 8.91 -18.09 -3.10
C ALA A 223 9.22 -16.62 -2.81
N THR A 224 10.21 -16.08 -3.51
CA THR A 224 10.72 -14.72 -3.32
C THR A 224 10.38 -13.85 -4.53
N GLY A 225 9.93 -12.61 -4.32
CA GLY A 225 9.64 -11.67 -5.39
C GLY A 225 9.93 -10.24 -4.97
N GLY A 226 10.49 -9.43 -5.86
CA GLY A 226 10.85 -8.05 -5.58
C GLY A 226 10.66 -7.13 -6.78
N ILE A 227 10.31 -5.88 -6.46
CA ILE A 227 10.07 -4.79 -7.41
C ILE A 227 10.82 -3.57 -6.89
N PHE A 228 11.73 -3.03 -7.71
CA PHE A 228 12.63 -1.94 -7.31
C PHE A 228 12.64 -0.84 -8.36
N ASP A 229 12.65 0.43 -7.93
CA ASP A 229 13.06 1.53 -8.80
C ASP A 229 14.55 1.38 -9.13
N THR A 230 14.86 1.26 -10.42
CA THR A 230 16.23 1.04 -10.91
C THR A 230 17.21 2.13 -10.48
N LYS A 231 16.73 3.36 -10.27
CA LYS A 231 17.55 4.50 -9.83
C LYS A 231 18.10 4.30 -8.42
N PHE A 232 17.43 3.49 -7.59
CA PHE A 232 17.75 3.33 -6.17
C PHE A 232 18.34 1.98 -5.82
N LEU A 233 18.72 1.13 -6.79
CA LEU A 233 19.25 -0.22 -6.51
C LEU A 233 20.51 -0.23 -5.65
N GLU A 234 21.35 0.79 -5.77
CA GLU A 234 22.59 0.97 -5.01
C GLU A 234 22.40 1.89 -3.79
N CYS A 235 21.18 2.36 -3.54
CA CYS A 235 20.89 3.25 -2.43
C CYS A 235 20.91 2.48 -1.09
N PRO A 236 21.46 3.05 -0.01
CA PRO A 236 21.33 2.47 1.32
C PRO A 236 19.87 2.25 1.75
N SER A 237 18.91 3.02 1.21
CA SER A 237 17.49 2.84 1.54
C SER A 237 16.92 1.51 1.03
N THR A 238 17.52 0.86 0.03
CA THR A 238 17.06 -0.42 -0.51
C THR A 238 17.92 -1.62 -0.08
N SER A 239 19.07 -1.39 0.57
CA SER A 239 20.01 -2.45 0.93
C SER A 239 19.41 -3.47 1.90
N ASP A 240 18.57 -3.01 2.81
CA ASP A 240 17.93 -3.86 3.82
C ASP A 240 16.97 -4.87 3.18
N LEU A 241 16.29 -4.49 2.08
CA LEU A 241 15.45 -5.40 1.31
C LEU A 241 16.29 -6.48 0.64
N LEU A 242 17.45 -6.10 0.09
CA LEU A 242 18.35 -7.01 -0.63
C LEU A 242 19.07 -8.02 0.28
N ASN A 243 19.08 -7.78 1.59
CA ASN A 243 19.57 -8.73 2.59
C ASN A 243 18.42 -9.63 3.09
N LEU A 244 17.98 -10.57 2.25
CA LEU A 244 16.86 -11.46 2.56
C LEU A 244 16.97 -12.15 3.94
N LYS A 245 18.18 -12.54 4.34
CA LYS A 245 18.44 -13.20 5.64
C LYS A 245 18.13 -12.34 6.86
N SER A 246 18.07 -11.02 6.70
CA SER A 246 17.82 -10.09 7.81
C SER A 246 16.35 -9.94 8.18
N TRP A 247 15.44 -10.41 7.32
CA TRP A 247 14.01 -10.21 7.51
C TRP A 247 13.14 -11.41 7.13
N ASN A 248 13.69 -12.44 6.49
CA ASN A 248 12.97 -13.69 6.31
C ASN A 248 12.70 -14.37 7.67
N GLY A 249 11.61 -15.14 7.72
CA GLY A 249 11.34 -15.99 8.88
C GLY A 249 12.31 -17.17 8.94
N ASP A 250 12.36 -17.80 10.11
CA ASP A 250 13.04 -19.09 10.29
C ASP A 250 12.54 -20.12 9.28
N SER A 251 13.34 -21.14 8.98
CA SER A 251 13.01 -22.12 7.92
C SER A 251 11.70 -22.90 8.14
N SER A 252 11.20 -22.93 9.38
CA SER A 252 9.91 -23.53 9.75
C SER A 252 8.75 -22.53 9.76
N ASP A 253 9.02 -21.23 9.63
CA ASP A 253 7.99 -20.19 9.51
C ASP A 253 7.57 -20.08 8.04
N TRP A 254 6.38 -20.61 7.76
CA TRP A 254 5.77 -20.59 6.42
C TRP A 254 4.87 -19.37 6.20
N GLN A 255 4.77 -18.45 7.17
CA GLN A 255 4.02 -17.22 6.96
C GLN A 255 4.75 -16.31 5.98
N PRO A 256 4.04 -15.73 5.00
CA PRO A 256 4.64 -14.76 4.11
C PRO A 256 5.22 -13.56 4.87
N LYS A 257 6.44 -13.19 4.50
CA LYS A 257 7.09 -11.96 4.97
C LYS A 257 7.16 -10.97 3.83
N ALA A 258 6.93 -9.70 4.16
CA ALA A 258 7.05 -8.60 3.22
C ALA A 258 7.87 -7.47 3.82
N ARG A 259 8.62 -6.77 2.98
CA ARG A 259 9.34 -5.55 3.33
C ARG A 259 9.12 -4.52 2.25
N ILE A 260 9.02 -3.27 2.68
CA ILE A 260 8.86 -2.13 1.81
C ILE A 260 9.80 -1.02 2.27
N THR A 261 10.32 -0.29 1.30
CA THR A 261 11.09 0.93 1.46
C THR A 261 10.44 1.99 0.58
N LEU A 262 10.98 3.21 0.64
CA LEU A 262 10.48 4.28 -0.19
C LEU A 262 10.51 3.97 -1.71
N HIS A 263 11.42 3.12 -2.18
CA HIS A 263 11.64 2.90 -3.62
C HIS A 263 11.65 1.42 -4.05
N ALA A 264 11.26 0.52 -3.15
CA ALA A 264 11.23 -0.90 -3.44
C ALA A 264 10.31 -1.68 -2.50
N VAL A 265 9.79 -2.80 -2.99
CA VAL A 265 9.02 -3.76 -2.22
C VAL A 265 9.49 -5.19 -2.52
N ALA A 266 9.45 -6.03 -1.51
CA ALA A 266 9.91 -7.41 -1.55
C ALA A 266 9.02 -8.32 -0.71
N VAL A 267 8.85 -9.55 -1.16
CA VAL A 267 8.15 -10.62 -0.43
C VAL A 267 8.96 -11.91 -0.44
N ASN A 268 8.79 -12.70 0.61
CA ASN A 268 9.34 -14.05 0.70
C ASN A 268 8.43 -14.93 1.55
N THR A 269 8.14 -16.12 1.02
CA THR A 269 7.44 -17.18 1.76
C THR A 269 8.29 -18.42 1.74
N ASN A 270 8.66 -18.94 2.90
CA ASN A 270 9.41 -20.19 2.98
C ASN A 270 8.50 -21.34 2.53
N LEU A 271 9.04 -22.23 1.72
CA LEU A 271 8.29 -23.32 1.12
C LEU A 271 8.62 -24.65 1.80
N GLN A 272 7.60 -25.52 1.88
CA GLN A 272 7.79 -26.94 2.18
C GLN A 272 8.50 -27.65 1.02
N GLU A 273 8.67 -28.97 1.12
CA GLU A 273 9.21 -29.76 0.01
C GLU A 273 8.35 -29.59 -1.25
N ASN A 274 9.00 -29.36 -2.40
CA ASN A 274 8.35 -29.04 -3.67
C ASN A 274 9.21 -29.49 -4.86
N GLU A 275 8.57 -29.66 -6.00
CA GLU A 275 9.22 -30.03 -7.27
C GLU A 275 9.76 -28.81 -8.04
N GLY A 276 9.28 -27.62 -7.69
CA GLY A 276 9.70 -26.39 -8.32
C GLY A 276 8.72 -25.25 -8.12
N ILE A 277 9.02 -24.13 -8.76
CA ILE A 277 8.14 -22.96 -8.83
C ILE A 277 8.12 -22.41 -10.24
N GLN A 278 6.93 -22.04 -10.70
CA GLN A 278 6.72 -21.20 -11.86
C GLN A 278 6.48 -19.77 -11.39
N VAL A 279 7.33 -18.86 -11.85
CA VAL A 279 7.18 -17.42 -11.64
C VAL A 279 6.69 -16.80 -12.94
N LYS A 280 5.67 -15.95 -12.84
CA LYS A 280 5.17 -15.16 -13.97
C LYS A 280 5.12 -13.69 -13.60
N TYR A 281 5.46 -12.88 -14.58
CA TYR A 281 5.45 -11.43 -14.48
C TYR A 281 4.36 -10.90 -15.40
N HIS A 282 3.52 -10.02 -14.89
CA HIS A 282 2.49 -9.35 -15.67
C HIS A 282 2.54 -7.84 -15.45
N ALA A 283 2.10 -7.10 -16.45
CA ALA A 283 1.93 -5.65 -16.39
C ALA A 283 0.53 -5.27 -16.87
N MET A 284 0.02 -4.13 -16.39
CA MET A 284 -1.18 -3.48 -16.94
C MET A 284 -0.78 -2.07 -17.37
N ARG A 285 -1.29 -1.63 -18.53
CA ARG A 285 -0.99 -0.33 -19.11
C ARG A 285 -2.24 0.53 -19.21
N ASN A 286 -2.05 1.85 -19.10
CA ASN A 286 -3.09 2.84 -19.36
C ASN A 286 -3.35 2.96 -20.88
N GLY A 287 -4.08 1.99 -21.43
CA GLY A 287 -4.32 1.85 -22.86
C GLY A 287 -3.16 1.18 -23.64
N PRO A 288 -3.35 0.94 -24.95
CA PRO A 288 -2.30 0.40 -25.83
C PRO A 288 -1.07 1.33 -25.81
N ASP A 289 0.11 0.76 -25.57
CA ASP A 289 1.40 1.49 -25.45
C ASP A 289 1.48 2.54 -24.32
N GLY A 290 0.49 2.57 -23.43
CA GLY A 290 0.46 3.48 -22.28
C GLY A 290 1.52 3.20 -21.22
N GLU A 291 1.58 4.09 -20.24
CA GLU A 291 2.39 3.91 -19.03
C GLU A 291 1.93 2.65 -18.28
N VAL A 292 2.87 1.90 -17.71
CA VAL A 292 2.56 0.79 -16.81
C VAL A 292 2.00 1.38 -15.51
N VAL A 293 0.82 0.91 -15.15
CA VAL A 293 0.04 1.35 -13.97
C VAL A 293 -0.23 0.23 -12.97
N SER A 294 0.05 -1.02 -13.35
CA SER A 294 0.07 -2.16 -12.42
C SER A 294 1.14 -3.16 -12.81
N ILE A 295 1.74 -3.82 -11.81
CA ILE A 295 2.70 -4.90 -11.98
C ILE A 295 2.33 -6.03 -11.03
N ARG A 296 2.37 -7.25 -11.54
CA ARG A 296 2.04 -8.48 -10.83
C ARG A 296 3.15 -9.50 -10.97
N VAL A 297 3.65 -10.01 -9.84
CA VAL A 297 4.60 -11.13 -9.79
C VAL A 297 3.92 -12.30 -9.09
N SER A 298 3.58 -13.33 -9.84
CA SER A 298 2.89 -14.52 -9.33
C SER A 298 3.83 -15.70 -9.23
N GLN A 299 3.72 -16.49 -8.16
CA GLN A 299 4.58 -17.62 -7.85
C GLN A 299 3.71 -18.82 -7.52
N GLN A 300 3.85 -19.89 -8.30
CA GLN A 300 3.03 -21.09 -8.20
C GLN A 300 3.93 -22.33 -8.11
N LEU A 301 3.66 -23.20 -7.14
CA LEU A 301 4.33 -24.50 -7.06
C LEU A 301 4.07 -25.32 -8.33
N ILE A 302 5.11 -26.01 -8.82
CA ILE A 302 5.04 -26.97 -9.94
C ILE A 302 4.71 -28.35 -9.39
#